data_AF-X1CQU9-F1
#
_entry.id   AF-X1CQU9-F1
#
_cell.length_a   1.000
_cell.length_b   1.000
_cell.length_c   1.000
_cell.angle_alpha   90.00
_cell.angle_beta   90.00
_cell.angle_gamma   90.00
#
_symmetry.space_group_name_H-M   'P 1'
#
loop_
_entity.id
_entity.type
_entity.pdbx_description
1 polymer ?
#
loop_
_entity_poly.entity_id
_entity_poly.type
_entity_poly.pdbx_seq_one_letter_code
_entity_poly.pdbx_strand_id
1 'polypeptide(L)'
;MRESRNTGWIEVICGSMFSGKSEELIRRVRRVQIAKKKVQVFKPTIDNRYAVQYIYSHNGTKVEAINITKSKDILKKIEPDTEVIAIDESPSTKNVKRKTKTIIISLELRSQESEFSI
;
A
#
# COMPACT_ATOMS: atom_id res chain seq x y z
N MET A 1 32.12 13.85 1.44
CA MET A 1 31.48 12.55 1.73
C MET A 1 30.00 12.82 2.03
N ARG A 2 29.07 12.57 1.09
CA ARG A 2 27.63 12.68 1.39
C ARG A 2 27.24 11.40 2.13
N GLU A 3 26.82 11.50 3.39
CA GLU A 3 26.19 10.38 4.08
C GLU A 3 25.04 9.85 3.22
N SER A 4 25.08 8.55 2.90
CA SER A 4 23.95 7.87 2.29
C SER A 4 22.82 7.87 3.30
N ARG A 5 21.87 8.80 3.17
CA ARG A 5 20.65 8.79 3.97
C ARG A 5 19.91 7.49 3.64
N ASN A 6 20.06 6.49 4.51
CA ASN A 6 19.35 5.22 4.46
C ASN A 6 17.91 5.41 4.96
N THR A 7 17.27 6.50 4.51
CA THR A 7 15.96 6.95 4.98
C THR A 7 14.93 6.50 3.97
N GLY A 8 14.06 5.57 4.37
CA GLY A 8 12.88 5.29 3.59
C GLY A 8 11.85 6.42 3.68
N TRP A 9 10.92 6.47 2.73
CA TRP A 9 9.82 7.44 2.71
C TRP A 9 8.47 6.78 2.50
N ILE A 10 7.41 7.53 2.82
CA ILE A 10 6.01 7.11 2.65
C ILE A 10 5.37 8.03 1.60
N GLU A 11 4.77 7.42 0.60
CA GLU A 11 3.93 8.08 -0.40
C GLU A 11 2.48 7.69 -0.16
N VAL A 12 1.58 8.67 -0.23
CA VAL A 12 0.14 8.45 -0.03
C VAL A 12 -0.62 8.91 -1.27
N ILE A 13 -1.50 8.05 -1.76
CA ILE A 13 -2.47 8.30 -2.84
C ILE A 13 -3.84 8.39 -2.15
N CYS A 14 -4.37 9.61 -2.01
CA CYS A 14 -5.67 9.86 -1.40
C CYS A 14 -6.70 10.30 -2.42
N GLY A 15 -7.97 9.99 -2.19
CA GLY A 15 -9.09 10.41 -3.03
C GLY A 15 -10.38 9.68 -2.66
N SER A 16 -11.51 10.11 -3.21
CA SER A 16 -12.83 9.47 -3.06
C SER A 16 -12.93 8.14 -3.81
N MET A 17 -13.99 7.36 -3.57
CA MET A 17 -14.19 6.09 -4.27
C MET A 17 -14.27 6.41 -5.77
N PHE A 18 -13.70 5.54 -6.62
CA PHE A 18 -13.63 5.72 -8.07
C PHE A 18 -12.70 6.83 -8.59
N SER A 19 -11.94 7.53 -7.73
CA SER A 19 -10.93 8.53 -8.15
C SER A 19 -9.63 7.94 -8.75
N GLY A 20 -9.59 6.64 -9.08
CA GLY A 20 -8.43 6.01 -9.72
C GLY A 20 -7.26 5.66 -8.79
N LYS A 21 -7.45 5.60 -7.47
CA LYS A 21 -6.36 5.29 -6.52
C LYS A 21 -5.68 3.95 -6.77
N SER A 22 -6.47 2.88 -6.93
CA SER A 22 -5.93 1.54 -7.21
C SER A 22 -5.21 1.50 -8.57
N GLU A 23 -5.64 2.30 -9.55
CA GLU A 23 -4.96 2.44 -10.84
C GLU A 23 -3.59 3.10 -10.68
N GLU A 24 -3.49 4.20 -9.95
CA GLU A 24 -2.22 4.87 -9.66
C GLU A 24 -1.29 3.97 -8.81
N LEU A 25 -1.84 3.24 -7.83
CA LEU A 25 -1.09 2.28 -7.02
C LEU A 25 -0.50 1.16 -7.89
N ILE A 26 -1.33 0.52 -8.73
CA ILE A 26 -0.88 -0.52 -9.68
C ILE A 26 0.18 0.04 -10.63
N ARG A 27 0.00 1.27 -11.14
CA ARG A 27 0.97 1.92 -12.02
C ARG A 27 2.33 2.12 -11.32
N ARG A 28 2.35 2.52 -10.05
CA ARG A 28 3.59 2.64 -9.28
C ARG A 28 4.25 1.29 -9.02
N VAL A 29 3.47 0.27 -8.65
CA VAL A 29 3.98 -1.09 -8.45
C VAL A 29 4.65 -1.62 -9.70
N ARG A 30 4.02 -1.47 -10.88
CA ARG A 30 4.60 -1.88 -12.16
C ARG A 30 5.92 -1.16 -12.46
N ARG A 31 6.02 0.14 -12.20
CA ARG A 31 7.29 0.89 -12.39
C ARG A 31 8.41 0.34 -11.49
N VAL A 32 8.09 -0.04 -10.26
CA VAL A 32 9.06 -0.65 -9.33
C VAL A 32 9.53 -2.02 -9.84
N GLN A 33 8.60 -2.85 -10.35
CA GLN A 33 8.93 -4.15 -10.95
C GLN A 33 9.81 -4.00 -12.21
N ILE A 34 9.52 -3.03 -13.07
CA ILE A 34 10.36 -2.70 -14.25
C ILE A 34 11.77 -2.30 -13.82
N ALA A 35 11.91 -1.58 -12.71
CA ALA A 35 13.20 -1.23 -12.11
C ALA A 35 13.89 -2.41 -11.41
N LYS A 36 13.36 -3.64 -11.52
CA LYS A 36 13.86 -4.88 -10.91
C LYS A 36 13.96 -4.82 -9.38
N LYS A 37 13.17 -3.98 -8.74
CA LYS A 37 13.10 -3.88 -7.28
C LYS A 37 12.04 -4.82 -6.75
N LYS A 38 12.32 -5.46 -5.61
CA LYS A 38 11.36 -6.35 -4.97
C LYS A 38 10.25 -5.54 -4.30
N VAL A 39 9.01 -5.82 -4.71
CA VAL A 39 7.80 -5.19 -4.17
C VAL A 39 6.87 -6.24 -3.61
N GLN A 40 6.41 -6.03 -2.37
CA GLN A 40 5.31 -6.80 -1.79
C GLN A 40 4.09 -5.90 -1.66
N VAL A 41 2.96 -6.41 -2.15
CA VAL A 41 1.70 -5.68 -2.20
C VAL A 41 0.75 -6.29 -1.18
N PHE A 42 0.05 -5.45 -0.42
CA PHE A 42 -0.87 -5.87 0.63
C PHE A 42 -2.25 -5.22 0.43
N LYS A 43 -3.29 -5.95 0.83
CA LYS A 43 -4.67 -5.45 0.86
C LYS A 43 -5.40 -5.96 2.11
N PRO A 44 -6.38 -5.24 2.65
CA PRO A 44 -7.16 -5.72 3.78
C PRO A 44 -8.03 -6.90 3.35
N THR A 45 -8.14 -7.91 4.20
CA THR A 45 -8.99 -9.10 3.98
C THR A 45 -10.47 -8.72 3.81
N ILE A 46 -10.90 -7.58 4.39
CA ILE A 46 -12.28 -7.09 4.33
C ILE A 46 -12.63 -6.55 2.92
N ASP A 47 -11.62 -6.22 2.11
CA ASP A 47 -11.83 -5.84 0.71
C ASP A 47 -11.98 -7.07 -0.20
N ASN A 48 -13.19 -7.62 -0.19
CA ASN A 48 -13.59 -8.80 -0.96
C ASN A 48 -14.20 -8.47 -2.34
N ARG A 49 -14.04 -7.23 -2.83
CA ARG A 49 -14.78 -6.74 -4.00
C ARG A 49 -14.44 -7.45 -5.32
N TYR A 50 -13.22 -7.98 -5.49
CA TYR A 50 -12.79 -8.48 -6.82
C TYR A 50 -11.88 -9.74 -6.88
N ALA A 51 -11.26 -10.17 -5.79
CA ALA A 51 -10.68 -11.52 -5.59
C ALA A 51 -9.89 -11.52 -4.28
N VAL A 52 -9.70 -12.71 -3.72
CA VAL A 52 -8.95 -12.90 -2.48
C VAL A 52 -7.46 -12.54 -2.64
N GLN A 53 -6.87 -12.59 -3.83
CA GLN A 53 -5.40 -12.49 -4.02
C GLN A 53 -4.92 -11.31 -4.88
N TYR A 54 -5.81 -10.39 -5.27
CA TYR A 54 -5.46 -9.30 -6.18
C TYR A 54 -6.06 -7.97 -5.76
N ILE A 55 -5.33 -6.90 -6.09
CA ILE A 55 -5.91 -5.56 -6.23
C ILE A 55 -6.32 -5.39 -7.68
N TYR A 56 -7.54 -4.91 -7.90
CA TYR A 56 -8.07 -4.59 -9.22
C TYR A 56 -8.31 -3.08 -9.31
N SER A 57 -7.94 -2.50 -10.44
CA SER A 57 -8.46 -1.19 -10.81
C SER A 57 -9.75 -1.33 -11.62
N HIS A 58 -10.46 -0.21 -11.74
CA HIS A 58 -11.67 -0.14 -12.55
C HIS A 58 -11.43 -0.42 -14.05
N ASN A 59 -10.22 -0.17 -14.57
CA ASN A 59 -9.89 -0.40 -15.98
C ASN A 59 -9.49 -1.86 -16.30
N GLY A 60 -9.69 -2.79 -15.35
CA GLY A 60 -9.41 -4.21 -15.53
C GLY A 60 -7.95 -4.61 -15.30
N THR A 61 -7.07 -3.68 -14.93
CA THR A 61 -5.70 -4.03 -14.54
C THR A 61 -5.66 -4.59 -13.11
N LYS A 62 -4.76 -5.55 -12.87
CA LYS A 62 -4.57 -6.17 -11.57
C LYS A 62 -3.10 -6.37 -11.20
N VAL A 63 -2.87 -6.51 -9.90
CA VAL A 63 -1.59 -6.97 -9.32
C VAL A 63 -1.86 -7.93 -8.17
N GLU A 64 -1.01 -8.94 -8.01
CA GLU A 64 -1.09 -9.86 -6.87
C GLU A 64 -0.90 -9.11 -5.57
N ALA A 65 -1.66 -9.50 -4.55
CA ALA A 65 -1.66 -8.86 -3.24
C ALA A 65 -1.85 -9.88 -2.12
N ILE A 66 -1.16 -9.64 -1.02
CA ILE A 66 -1.20 -10.44 0.20
C ILE A 66 -2.26 -9.87 1.13
N ASN A 67 -3.23 -10.69 1.51
CA ASN A 67 -4.27 -10.27 2.44
C ASN A 67 -3.72 -10.07 3.85
N ILE A 68 -4.16 -9.00 4.50
CA ILE A 68 -3.85 -8.66 5.88
C ILE A 68 -5.12 -8.34 6.64
N THR A 69 -5.21 -8.78 7.90
CA THR A 69 -6.38 -8.47 8.74
C THR A 69 -6.07 -7.28 9.65
N LYS A 70 -4.80 -7.12 10.04
CA LYS A 70 -4.29 -6.03 10.87
C LYS A 70 -2.97 -5.52 10.32
N SER A 71 -2.66 -4.25 10.52
CA SER A 71 -1.40 -3.64 10.05
C SER A 71 -0.13 -4.31 10.58
N LYS A 72 -0.21 -4.97 11.75
CA LYS A 72 0.90 -5.78 12.29
C LYS A 72 1.22 -7.02 11.45
N ASP A 73 0.27 -7.51 10.65
CA ASP A 73 0.47 -8.69 9.80
C ASP A 73 1.43 -8.39 8.66
N ILE A 74 1.49 -7.14 8.20
CA ILE A 74 2.48 -6.68 7.22
C ILE A 74 3.88 -6.99 7.73
N LEU A 75 4.19 -6.59 8.98
CA LEU A 75 5.52 -6.81 9.57
C LEU A 75 5.93 -8.29 9.68
N LYS A 76 4.95 -9.19 9.76
CA LYS A 76 5.19 -10.64 9.84
C LYS A 76 5.39 -11.28 8.46
N LYS A 77 4.82 -10.68 7.41
CA LYS A 77 4.82 -11.20 6.04
C LYS A 77 5.86 -10.52 5.14
N ILE A 78 6.48 -9.44 5.61
CA ILE A 78 7.55 -8.78 4.86
C ILE A 78 8.75 -9.71 4.71
N GLU A 79 9.19 -9.92 3.47
CA GLU A 79 10.41 -10.65 3.18
C GLU A 79 11.66 -9.75 3.38
N PRO A 80 12.80 -10.30 3.85
CA PRO A 80 13.98 -9.51 4.22
C PRO A 80 14.58 -8.63 3.10
N ASP A 81 14.43 -9.06 1.85
CA ASP A 81 14.92 -8.42 0.64
C ASP A 81 13.88 -7.50 -0.03
N THR A 82 12.74 -7.26 0.62
CA THR A 82 11.70 -6.36 0.11
C THR A 82 12.16 -4.91 0.13
N GLU A 83 12.13 -4.26 -1.03
CA GLU A 83 12.55 -2.86 -1.17
C GLU A 83 11.38 -1.89 -1.12
N VAL A 84 10.21 -2.31 -1.63
CA VAL A 84 8.99 -1.50 -1.68
C VAL A 84 7.80 -2.26 -1.11
N ILE A 85 6.99 -1.57 -0.31
CA ILE A 85 5.70 -2.07 0.16
C ILE A 85 4.60 -1.22 -0.49
N ALA A 86 3.63 -1.87 -1.11
CA ALA A 86 2.41 -1.22 -1.60
C ALA A 86 1.20 -1.70 -0.78
N ILE A 87 0.32 -0.79 -0.39
CA ILE A 87 -0.87 -1.10 0.40
C ILE A 87 -2.08 -0.46 -0.30
N ASP A 88 -3.04 -1.27 -0.74
CA ASP A 88 -4.35 -0.75 -1.15
C ASP A 88 -5.31 -0.78 0.04
N GLU A 89 -5.91 0.35 0.36
CA GLU A 89 -6.76 0.58 1.52
C GLU A 89 -6.09 0.22 2.86
N SER A 90 -5.71 1.22 3.66
CA SER A 90 -5.06 0.96 4.95
C SER A 90 -6.06 0.69 6.07
N PRO A 91 -5.98 -0.44 6.78
CA PRO A 91 -6.73 -0.68 8.02
C PRO A 91 -6.15 0.06 9.26
N SER A 92 -5.52 1.23 9.08
CA SER A 92 -4.73 2.02 10.07
C SER A 92 -3.26 1.61 10.22
N THR A 93 -2.36 2.29 9.51
CA THR A 93 -0.90 2.08 9.52
C THR A 93 -0.19 2.96 10.55
N LYS A 94 -0.29 2.63 11.84
CA LYS A 94 0.42 3.39 12.90
C LYS A 94 1.88 2.97 13.16
N ASN A 95 2.41 1.88 12.56
CA ASN A 95 3.70 1.31 13.00
C ASN A 95 4.59 0.65 11.91
N VAL A 96 4.47 1.03 10.64
CA VAL A 96 5.38 0.52 9.60
C VAL A 96 6.65 1.37 9.58
N LYS A 97 7.61 1.10 10.46
CA LYS A 97 8.95 1.72 10.41
C LYS A 97 10.03 0.65 10.60
N ARG A 98 11.12 0.80 9.84
CA ARG A 98 12.49 0.23 10.03
C ARG A 98 13.02 -0.85 9.07
N LYS A 99 12.28 -1.36 8.08
CA LYS A 99 12.84 -2.39 7.16
C LYS A 99 12.75 -2.14 5.66
N THR A 100 12.05 -1.11 5.20
CA THR A 100 11.74 -0.95 3.78
C THR A 100 12.06 0.46 3.30
N LYS A 101 12.60 0.59 2.08
CA LYS A 101 13.04 1.88 1.52
C LYS A 101 11.88 2.75 1.07
N THR A 102 10.78 2.16 0.62
CA THR A 102 9.62 2.94 0.15
C THR A 102 8.32 2.25 0.53
N ILE A 103 7.35 3.03 1.03
CA ILE A 103 5.99 2.57 1.29
C ILE A 103 5.03 3.42 0.46
N ILE A 104 4.15 2.79 -0.29
CA ILE A 104 3.11 3.45 -1.10
C ILE A 104 1.76 3.01 -0.57
N ILE A 105 0.91 3.96 -0.17
CA ILE A 105 -0.37 3.68 0.47
C ILE A 105 -1.50 4.36 -0.32
N SER A 106 -2.53 3.61 -0.69
CA SER A 106 -3.80 4.12 -1.22
C SER A 106 -4.81 4.26 -0.07
N LEU A 107 -5.41 5.45 0.09
CA LEU A 107 -6.38 5.75 1.14
C LEU A 107 -7.66 6.37 0.56
N GLU A 108 -8.79 5.90 1.07
CA GLU A 108 -10.11 6.46 0.81
C GLU A 108 -10.36 7.67 1.73
N LEU A 109 -10.66 8.83 1.15
CA LEU A 109 -11.11 9.97 1.96
C LEU A 109 -12.56 9.73 2.37
N ARG A 110 -12.77 9.35 3.64
CA ARG A 110 -14.10 9.42 4.24
C ARG A 110 -14.33 10.87 4.66
N SER A 111 -15.37 11.48 4.09
CA SER A 111 -15.93 12.73 4.63
C SER A 111 -16.37 12.45 6.06
N GLN A 112 -15.59 12.91 7.04
CA GLN A 112 -16.05 12.98 8.42
C GLN A 112 -17.06 14.11 8.50
N GLU A 113 -18.35 13.77 8.52
CA GLU A 113 -19.25 14.46 9.42
C GLU A 113 -19.36 13.62 10.70
N SER A 114 -19.16 14.29 11.84
CA SER A 114 -19.36 13.84 13.22
C SER A 114 -18.29 12.94 13.90
N GLU A 115 -17.87 13.45 15.07
CA GLU A 115 -17.21 12.82 16.22
C GLU A 115 -15.68 12.68 16.24
N PHE A 116 -15.02 13.83 16.44
CA PHE A 116 -13.87 13.91 17.35
C PHE A 116 -14.35 14.50 18.68
N SER A 117 -14.46 13.68 19.71
CA SER A 117 -14.37 14.16 21.10
C SER A 117 -12.90 14.20 21.50
N ILE A 118 -12.51 15.35 22.05
CA ILE A 118 -11.16 15.80 22.42
C ILE A 118 -10.44 14.78 23.32
#